data_AF-A0A7V6PUP1-F1
#
_entry.id   AF-A0A7V6PUP1-F1
#
_cell.length_a   1.000
_cell.length_b   1.000
_cell.length_c   1.000
_cell.angle_alpha   90.00
_cell.angle_beta   90.00
_cell.angle_gamma   90.00
#
_symmetry.space_group_name_H-M   'P 1'
#
loop_
_entity.id
_entity.type
_entity.pdbx_description
1 polymer ?
#
loop_
_entity_poly.entity_id
_entity_poly.type
_entity_poly.pdbx_seq_one_letter_code
_entity_poly.pdbx_strand_id
1 'polypeptide(L)'
;LARDVERISPNAWFMQVSNPVFEGTNIIARETGLKVAGFCHGAQGYKDIVKILKLNPEEVEAQVVGLNHCNWLTRFLYRGNNAYPLIDEWIEKESENYWKSDEYLHNPWGYHITPAAVEMYKLYGVFPVGDSVRSVSPWWFNTDLETKEKYFSSGGPDSEVGWTMYLFGLKMRLRMMEELAKDEKTPITEKLPPRPSGEVIVPFIDSIINNKKEKLILNIPNNGAIEGLPDDVVVEIPVTVGKDTLEREKIGRLPNRLMLHIIIPRWLRMEIVLQAFRERDKKSILLMLMEDHRTKSLEQVEALIEDILSQPWNGSAKEHYR
;
A
#
# COMPACT_ATOMS: atom_id res chain seq x y z
N LEU A 1 -22.27 6.12 -0.57
CA LEU A 1 -21.86 4.80 -1.08
C LEU A 1 -21.98 3.69 -0.04
N ALA A 2 -21.09 3.56 0.96
CA ALA A 2 -21.17 2.43 1.92
C ALA A 2 -22.54 2.34 2.62
N ARG A 3 -23.07 3.46 3.12
CA ARG A 3 -24.43 3.53 3.68
C ARG A 3 -25.53 3.17 2.67
N ASP A 4 -25.33 3.44 1.38
CA ASP A 4 -26.29 3.06 0.34
C ASP A 4 -26.23 1.55 0.09
N VAL A 5 -25.04 0.96 0.04
CA VAL A 5 -24.85 -0.49 -0.08
C VAL A 5 -25.45 -1.21 1.13
N GLU A 6 -25.23 -0.72 2.34
CA GLU A 6 -25.82 -1.27 3.56
C GLU A 6 -27.36 -1.25 3.50
N ARG A 7 -27.95 -0.17 3.00
CA ARG A 7 -29.40 -0.03 2.86
C ARG A 7 -30.00 -0.88 1.72
N ILE A 8 -29.32 -0.95 0.58
CA ILE A 8 -29.87 -1.53 -0.67
C ILE A 8 -29.45 -2.99 -0.86
N SER A 9 -28.27 -3.38 -0.38
CA SER A 9 -27.65 -4.68 -0.60
C SER A 9 -26.81 -5.10 0.61
N PRO A 10 -27.43 -5.29 1.79
CA PRO A 10 -26.74 -5.54 3.06
C PRO A 10 -25.85 -6.79 3.07
N ASN A 11 -26.14 -7.76 2.20
CA ASN A 11 -25.37 -9.00 2.07
C ASN A 11 -24.20 -8.90 1.07
N ALA A 12 -23.98 -7.75 0.43
CA ALA A 12 -22.89 -7.56 -0.51
C ALA A 12 -21.54 -7.46 0.20
N TRP A 13 -20.47 -7.79 -0.53
CA TRP A 13 -19.11 -7.43 -0.14
C TRP A 13 -18.82 -6.00 -0.61
N PHE A 14 -18.33 -5.16 0.30
CA PHE A 14 -17.76 -3.86 -0.01
C PHE A 14 -16.26 -4.02 -0.28
N MET A 15 -15.86 -3.94 -1.54
CA MET A 15 -14.48 -4.13 -1.98
C MET A 15 -13.79 -2.77 -2.15
N GLN A 16 -13.04 -2.33 -1.13
CA GLN A 16 -12.34 -1.05 -1.13
C GLN A 16 -11.03 -1.14 -1.92
N VAL A 17 -10.96 -0.48 -3.07
CA VAL A 17 -9.75 -0.42 -3.92
C VAL A 17 -9.14 0.98 -3.93
N SER A 18 -9.99 2.01 -3.87
CA SER A 18 -9.54 3.40 -3.93
C SER A 18 -8.73 3.78 -2.70
N ASN A 19 -7.64 4.52 -2.92
CA ASN A 19 -6.88 5.07 -1.81
C ASN A 19 -7.62 6.21 -1.10
N PRO A 20 -7.41 6.41 0.21
CA PRO A 20 -6.56 5.59 1.09
C PRO A 20 -7.25 4.27 1.52
N VAL A 21 -6.68 3.11 1.17
CA VAL A 21 -7.31 1.81 1.47
C VAL A 21 -7.30 1.52 2.98
N PHE A 22 -6.22 1.85 3.71
CA PHE A 22 -6.16 1.62 5.16
C PHE A 22 -7.23 2.42 5.91
N GLU A 23 -7.21 3.75 5.81
CA GLU A 23 -8.18 4.65 6.43
C GLU A 23 -9.62 4.33 5.95
N GLY A 24 -9.80 4.15 4.64
CA GLY A 24 -11.10 3.88 4.03
C GLY A 24 -11.72 2.55 4.46
N THR A 25 -10.94 1.49 4.53
CA THR A 25 -11.43 0.18 4.99
C THR A 25 -11.78 0.22 6.48
N ASN A 26 -10.95 0.87 7.31
CA ASN A 26 -11.24 1.03 8.75
C ASN A 26 -12.55 1.78 8.99
N ILE A 27 -12.76 2.93 8.35
CA ILE A 27 -13.98 3.72 8.60
C ILE A 27 -15.24 2.98 8.13
N ILE A 28 -15.19 2.29 6.98
CA ILE A 28 -16.34 1.53 6.49
C ILE A 28 -16.64 0.34 7.41
N ALA A 29 -15.62 -0.40 7.85
CA ALA A 29 -15.80 -1.54 8.75
C ALA A 29 -16.31 -1.12 10.14
N ARG A 30 -15.96 0.08 10.62
CA ARG A 30 -16.39 0.60 11.93
C ARG A 30 -17.76 1.27 11.89
N GLU A 31 -18.16 1.86 10.77
CA GLU A 31 -19.40 2.63 10.65
C GLU A 31 -20.55 1.89 9.98
N THR A 32 -20.32 0.68 9.47
CA THR A 32 -21.34 -0.13 8.80
C THR A 32 -21.27 -1.59 9.23
N GLY A 33 -22.38 -2.32 9.08
CA GLY A 33 -22.46 -3.77 9.26
C GLY A 33 -22.09 -4.57 7.99
N LEU A 34 -21.47 -3.93 7.00
CA LEU A 34 -21.11 -4.57 5.73
C LEU A 34 -19.98 -5.58 5.88
N LYS A 35 -19.95 -6.57 4.97
CA LYS A 35 -18.74 -7.38 4.75
C LYS A 35 -17.75 -6.54 3.96
N VAL A 36 -16.63 -6.15 4.57
CA VAL A 36 -15.65 -5.24 3.94
C VAL A 36 -14.31 -5.95 3.78
N ALA A 37 -13.68 -5.77 2.62
CA ALA A 37 -12.27 -6.09 2.41
C ALA A 37 -11.62 -4.99 1.56
N GLY A 38 -10.42 -4.58 1.93
CA GLY A 38 -9.60 -3.68 1.11
C GLY A 38 -8.60 -4.45 0.26
N PHE A 39 -8.32 -3.95 -0.93
CA PHE A 39 -7.50 -4.61 -1.93
C PHE A 39 -6.37 -3.71 -2.39
N CYS A 40 -5.15 -4.25 -2.37
CA CYS A 40 -3.95 -3.61 -2.91
C CYS A 40 -3.02 -4.71 -3.44
N HIS A 41 -2.24 -4.41 -4.47
CA HIS A 41 -1.26 -5.35 -5.02
C HIS A 41 0.13 -5.22 -4.39
N GLY A 42 0.39 -4.20 -3.57
CA GLY A 42 1.72 -3.89 -3.04
C GLY A 42 2.38 -5.06 -2.31
N ALA A 43 1.60 -5.88 -1.58
CA ALA A 43 2.12 -7.08 -0.93
C ALA A 43 2.70 -8.12 -1.90
N GLN A 44 2.36 -8.09 -3.19
CA GLN A 44 2.96 -8.96 -4.21
C GLN A 44 4.40 -8.55 -4.60
N GLY A 45 4.89 -7.40 -4.12
CA GLY A 45 6.24 -6.91 -4.42
C GLY A 45 7.37 -7.86 -4.02
N TYR A 46 7.13 -8.83 -3.13
CA TYR A 46 8.12 -9.87 -2.80
C TYR A 46 8.50 -10.72 -4.03
N LYS A 47 7.62 -10.81 -5.03
CA LYS A 47 7.90 -11.54 -6.28
C LYS A 47 9.07 -10.94 -7.05
N ASP A 48 9.28 -9.62 -6.94
CA ASP A 48 10.43 -8.98 -7.56
C ASP A 48 11.72 -9.29 -6.81
N ILE A 49 11.68 -9.44 -5.48
CA ILE A 49 12.80 -9.96 -4.69
C ILE A 49 13.16 -11.38 -5.16
N VAL A 50 12.16 -12.26 -5.29
CA VAL A 50 12.34 -13.64 -5.80
C VAL A 50 12.97 -13.65 -7.19
N LYS A 51 12.49 -12.78 -8.09
CA LYS A 51 13.02 -12.64 -9.46
C LYS A 51 14.49 -12.22 -9.45
N ILE A 52 14.84 -11.24 -8.63
CA ILE A 52 16.20 -10.68 -8.58
C ILE A 52 17.20 -11.69 -7.98
N LEU A 53 16.77 -12.43 -6.97
CA LEU A 53 17.52 -13.56 -6.41
C LEU A 53 17.54 -14.79 -7.33
N LYS A 54 16.85 -14.74 -8.49
CA LYS A 54 16.77 -15.83 -9.49
C LYS A 54 16.28 -17.15 -8.89
N LEU A 55 15.38 -17.07 -7.92
CA LEU A 55 14.80 -18.24 -7.27
C LEU A 55 13.60 -18.76 -8.07
N ASN A 56 13.35 -20.07 -7.99
CA ASN A 56 12.13 -20.65 -8.53
C ASN A 56 10.92 -20.24 -7.65
N PRO A 57 9.92 -19.51 -8.18
CA PRO A 57 8.78 -19.04 -7.38
C PRO A 57 7.97 -20.18 -6.74
N GLU A 58 7.90 -21.35 -7.38
CA GLU A 58 7.16 -22.52 -6.86
C GLU A 58 7.83 -23.16 -5.64
N GLU A 59 9.10 -22.85 -5.40
CA GLU A 59 9.87 -23.34 -4.24
C GLU A 59 10.03 -22.27 -3.14
N VAL A 60 9.38 -21.10 -3.32
CA VAL A 60 9.40 -20.00 -2.36
C VAL A 60 8.14 -20.01 -1.51
N GLU A 61 8.33 -19.86 -0.20
CA GLU A 61 7.24 -19.55 0.72
C GLU A 61 7.46 -18.15 1.32
N ALA A 62 6.55 -17.23 1.03
CA ALA A 62 6.57 -15.87 1.54
C ALA A 62 5.35 -15.59 2.43
N GLN A 63 5.58 -14.94 3.56
CA GLN A 63 4.55 -14.31 4.39
C GLN A 63 4.83 -12.81 4.42
N VAL A 64 3.87 -12.02 3.97
CA VAL A 64 3.93 -10.56 3.94
C VAL A 64 2.82 -10.02 4.82
N VAL A 65 3.18 -9.19 5.79
CA VAL A 65 2.29 -8.75 6.87
C VAL A 65 2.50 -7.27 7.17
N GLY A 66 1.40 -6.56 7.44
CA GLY A 66 1.45 -5.27 8.10
C GLY A 66 0.13 -4.51 7.99
N LEU A 67 0.22 -3.26 7.54
CA LEU A 67 -0.92 -2.40 7.21
C LEU A 67 -0.83 -2.03 5.71
N ASN A 68 -1.89 -1.49 5.11
CA ASN A 68 -1.79 -1.10 3.70
C ASN A 68 -0.64 -0.12 3.44
N HIS A 69 0.14 -0.42 2.40
CA HIS A 69 1.41 0.26 2.06
C HIS A 69 2.42 0.31 3.21
N CYS A 70 2.37 -0.67 4.12
CA CYS A 70 3.25 -0.81 5.29
C CYS A 70 3.40 -2.30 5.63
N ASN A 71 3.80 -3.05 4.61
CA ASN A 71 3.95 -4.50 4.55
C ASN A 71 5.42 -4.92 4.66
N TRP A 72 5.65 -6.03 5.37
CA TRP A 72 6.98 -6.54 5.69
C TRP A 72 7.05 -8.05 5.44
N LEU A 73 8.16 -8.52 4.90
CA LEU A 73 8.39 -9.94 4.55
C LEU A 73 8.74 -10.76 5.80
N THR A 74 7.76 -11.05 6.64
CA THR A 74 7.97 -11.70 7.95
C THR A 74 8.46 -13.16 7.87
N ARG A 75 8.15 -13.86 6.78
CA ARG A 75 8.68 -15.20 6.49
C ARG A 75 9.13 -15.24 5.04
N PHE A 76 10.36 -15.71 4.82
CA PHE A 76 10.91 -15.92 3.49
C PHE A 76 11.70 -17.23 3.49
N LEU A 77 11.12 -18.27 2.91
CA LEU A 77 11.74 -19.58 2.80
C LEU A 77 11.96 -19.95 1.34
N TYR A 78 13.05 -20.66 1.06
CA TYR A 78 13.32 -21.29 -0.22
C TYR A 78 13.67 -22.75 0.02
N ARG A 79 12.91 -23.68 -0.58
CA ARG A 79 13.02 -25.13 -0.32
C ARG A 79 12.99 -25.48 1.17
N GLY A 80 12.12 -24.80 1.92
CA GLY A 80 11.94 -24.98 3.36
C GLY A 80 13.01 -24.36 4.26
N ASN A 81 14.03 -23.70 3.71
CA ASN A 81 15.10 -23.06 4.50
C ASN A 81 14.96 -21.54 4.49
N ASN A 82 15.40 -20.87 5.57
CA ASN A 82 15.41 -19.41 5.64
C ASN A 82 16.21 -18.81 4.47
N ALA A 83 15.57 -17.96 3.68
CA ALA A 83 16.11 -17.38 2.46
C ALA A 83 16.64 -15.93 2.64
N TYR A 84 16.50 -15.34 3.84
CA TYR A 84 17.13 -14.05 4.15
C TYR A 84 18.65 -13.98 3.88
N PRO A 85 19.44 -15.03 4.18
CA PRO A 85 20.87 -15.03 3.82
C PRO A 85 21.15 -14.85 2.32
N LEU A 86 20.20 -15.20 1.44
CA LEU A 86 20.33 -14.98 0.00
C LEU A 86 20.14 -13.49 -0.34
N ILE A 87 19.29 -12.78 0.40
CA ILE A 87 19.18 -11.31 0.31
C ILE A 87 20.50 -10.68 0.76
N ASP A 88 21.06 -11.14 1.88
CA ASP A 88 22.34 -10.62 2.39
C ASP A 88 23.47 -10.82 1.39
N GLU A 89 23.58 -12.02 0.79
CA GLU A 89 24.57 -12.33 -0.24
C GLU A 89 24.40 -11.45 -1.49
N TRP A 90 23.15 -11.25 -1.95
CA TRP A 90 22.88 -10.37 -3.09
C TRP A 90 23.24 -8.91 -2.78
N ILE A 91 22.94 -8.43 -1.56
CA ILE A 91 23.32 -7.08 -1.12
C ILE A 91 24.84 -6.92 -1.18
N GLU A 92 25.60 -7.89 -0.69
CA GLU A 92 27.06 -7.84 -0.66
C GLU A 92 27.69 -7.92 -2.05
N LYS A 93 27.17 -8.78 -2.93
CA LYS A 93 27.87 -9.15 -4.17
C LYS A 93 27.32 -8.49 -5.43
N GLU A 94 26.04 -8.16 -5.48
CA GLU A 94 25.34 -7.80 -6.72
C GLU A 94 24.67 -6.42 -6.69
N SER A 95 24.26 -5.94 -5.51
CA SER A 95 23.41 -4.73 -5.40
C SER A 95 24.00 -3.48 -6.04
N GLU A 96 25.30 -3.19 -5.84
CA GLU A 96 25.94 -2.01 -6.43
C GLU A 96 25.95 -2.03 -7.95
N ASN A 97 26.18 -3.20 -8.55
CA ASN A 97 26.17 -3.35 -10.01
C ASN A 97 24.75 -3.24 -10.55
N TYR A 98 23.78 -3.81 -9.84
CA TYR A 98 22.37 -3.68 -10.19
C TYR A 98 21.90 -2.23 -10.16
N TRP A 99 22.24 -1.47 -9.11
CA TRP A 99 21.84 -0.06 -8.99
C TRP A 99 22.54 0.88 -9.98
N LYS A 100 23.61 0.42 -10.65
CA LYS A 100 24.27 1.11 -11.77
C LYS A 100 23.75 0.66 -13.14
N SER A 101 22.87 -0.34 -13.20
CA SER A 101 22.36 -0.88 -14.47
C SER A 101 21.31 0.02 -15.10
N ASP A 102 21.22 -0.01 -16.43
CA ASP A 102 20.17 0.72 -17.17
C ASP A 102 18.77 0.26 -16.79
N GLU A 103 18.61 -1.04 -16.46
CA GLU A 103 17.34 -1.62 -16.00
C GLU A 103 16.84 -0.93 -14.74
N TYR A 104 17.74 -0.65 -13.80
CA TYR A 104 17.39 0.04 -12.57
C TYR A 104 17.20 1.54 -12.81
N LEU A 105 18.21 2.23 -13.36
CA LEU A 105 18.30 3.71 -13.39
C LEU A 105 17.19 4.41 -14.18
N HIS A 106 16.56 3.73 -15.15
CA HIS A 106 15.49 4.30 -15.98
C HIS A 106 14.09 3.80 -15.58
N ASN A 107 13.97 3.10 -14.46
CA ASN A 107 12.72 2.57 -13.96
C ASN A 107 12.40 3.16 -12.58
N PRO A 108 11.67 4.28 -12.51
CA PRO A 108 11.28 4.84 -11.23
C PRO A 108 10.31 3.91 -10.46
N TRP A 109 9.68 2.93 -11.14
CA TRP A 109 8.80 1.90 -10.53
C TRP A 109 9.55 0.68 -10.01
N GLY A 110 10.88 0.61 -10.20
CA GLY A 110 11.75 -0.44 -9.67
C GLY A 110 12.03 -0.28 -8.17
N TYR A 111 11.04 0.06 -7.35
CA TYR A 111 11.26 0.48 -5.97
C TYR A 111 11.32 -0.68 -4.94
N HIS A 112 11.19 -1.93 -5.38
CA HIS A 112 11.13 -3.08 -4.46
C HIS A 112 12.48 -3.53 -3.90
N ILE A 113 13.61 -3.17 -4.52
CA ILE A 113 14.96 -3.53 -4.03
C ILE A 113 15.97 -2.37 -4.17
N THR A 114 15.54 -1.18 -3.75
CA THR A 114 16.36 0.03 -3.83
C THR A 114 17.37 0.11 -2.68
N PRO A 115 18.34 1.04 -2.73
CA PRO A 115 19.13 1.39 -1.55
C PRO A 115 18.26 1.73 -0.34
N ALA A 116 17.11 2.41 -0.52
CA ALA A 116 16.15 2.63 0.56
C ALA A 116 15.60 1.32 1.16
N ALA A 117 15.17 0.37 0.33
CA ALA A 117 14.64 -0.91 0.81
C ALA A 117 15.68 -1.69 1.61
N VAL A 118 16.92 -1.73 1.12
CA VAL A 118 18.06 -2.37 1.80
C VAL A 118 18.38 -1.67 3.12
N GLU A 119 18.40 -0.34 3.15
CA GLU A 119 18.67 0.40 4.38
C GLU A 119 17.57 0.19 5.42
N MET A 120 16.30 0.20 5.00
CA MET A 120 15.18 -0.17 5.87
C MET A 120 15.30 -1.60 6.39
N TYR A 121 15.69 -2.56 5.55
CA TYR A 121 15.93 -3.93 6.00
C TYR A 121 17.01 -3.98 7.08
N LYS A 122 18.15 -3.30 6.90
CA LYS A 122 19.21 -3.19 7.92
C LYS A 122 18.71 -2.53 9.21
N LEU A 123 17.90 -1.48 9.08
CA LEU A 123 17.35 -0.74 10.22
C LEU A 123 16.30 -1.53 11.00
N TYR A 124 15.44 -2.32 10.35
CA TYR A 124 14.28 -2.96 10.99
C TYR A 124 14.40 -4.47 11.14
N GLY A 125 15.37 -5.10 10.48
CA GLY A 125 15.65 -6.54 10.52
C GLY A 125 14.68 -7.41 9.71
N VAL A 126 13.74 -6.80 9.00
CA VAL A 126 12.76 -7.45 8.12
C VAL A 126 12.65 -6.62 6.85
N PHE A 127 12.53 -7.26 5.70
CA PHE A 127 12.53 -6.56 4.42
C PHE A 127 11.18 -5.88 4.14
N PRO A 128 11.13 -4.59 3.80
CA PRO A 128 9.89 -3.91 3.41
C PRO A 128 9.43 -4.36 2.02
N VAL A 129 8.12 -4.53 1.82
CA VAL A 129 7.55 -5.05 0.56
C VAL A 129 6.62 -4.03 -0.09
N GLY A 130 6.74 -3.87 -1.41
CA GLY A 130 5.81 -3.04 -2.19
C GLY A 130 5.93 -1.56 -1.88
N ASP A 131 4.79 -0.88 -1.81
CA ASP A 131 4.68 0.54 -1.49
C ASP A 131 5.17 0.92 -0.08
N SER A 132 5.58 -0.04 0.75
CA SER A 132 6.17 0.23 2.07
C SER A 132 7.47 1.00 1.97
N VAL A 133 8.28 0.71 0.95
CA VAL A 133 9.58 1.36 0.72
C VAL A 133 9.41 2.86 0.48
N ARG A 134 8.29 3.28 -0.12
CA ARG A 134 7.99 4.69 -0.40
C ARG A 134 7.12 5.34 0.68
N SER A 135 6.24 4.58 1.32
CA SER A 135 5.23 5.14 2.23
C SER A 135 5.72 5.24 3.68
N VAL A 136 6.64 4.37 4.09
CA VAL A 136 7.15 4.32 5.47
C VAL A 136 8.68 4.33 5.54
N SER A 137 9.36 4.71 4.46
CA SER A 137 10.79 5.05 4.54
C SER A 137 11.04 6.21 5.49
N PRO A 138 12.17 6.21 6.21
CA PRO A 138 12.64 7.37 6.93
C PRO A 138 12.62 8.66 6.12
N TRP A 139 12.27 9.78 6.77
CA TRP A 139 12.11 11.06 6.08
C TRP A 139 13.40 11.54 5.39
N TRP A 140 14.57 11.22 5.94
CA TRP A 140 15.85 11.62 5.35
C TRP A 140 16.18 10.93 4.01
N PHE A 141 15.33 10.03 3.52
CA PHE A 141 15.41 9.55 2.13
C PHE A 141 14.66 10.46 1.14
N ASN A 142 13.92 11.45 1.65
CA ASN A 142 12.88 12.18 0.92
C ASN A 142 12.98 13.71 1.08
N THR A 143 14.11 14.25 1.54
CA THR A 143 14.26 15.69 1.85
C THR A 143 14.18 16.58 0.62
N ASP A 144 14.69 16.08 -0.51
CA ASP A 144 14.79 16.76 -1.80
C ASP A 144 15.02 15.72 -2.91
N LEU A 145 14.97 16.15 -4.18
CA LEU A 145 15.15 15.27 -5.32
C LEU A 145 16.53 14.60 -5.34
N GLU A 146 17.60 15.35 -5.06
CA GLU A 146 18.97 14.82 -5.05
C GLU A 146 19.13 13.69 -4.02
N THR A 147 18.52 13.86 -2.86
CA THR A 147 18.49 12.83 -1.81
C THR A 147 17.64 11.64 -2.24
N LYS A 148 16.47 11.87 -2.84
CA LYS A 148 15.66 10.78 -3.37
C LYS A 148 16.43 9.96 -4.42
N GLU A 149 17.19 10.59 -5.31
CA GLU A 149 17.99 9.90 -6.33
C GLU A 149 19.10 9.01 -5.74
N LYS A 150 19.59 9.32 -4.54
CA LYS A 150 20.54 8.44 -3.80
C LYS A 150 19.87 7.14 -3.34
N TYR A 151 18.58 7.19 -3.03
CA TYR A 151 17.85 6.10 -2.40
C TYR A 151 16.88 5.37 -3.33
N PHE A 152 16.47 5.98 -4.43
CA PHE A 152 15.46 5.50 -5.37
C PHE A 152 15.89 5.81 -6.81
N SER A 153 15.66 4.88 -7.72
CA SER A 153 15.89 5.10 -9.15
C SER A 153 15.14 6.34 -9.66
N SER A 154 15.85 7.25 -10.34
CA SER A 154 15.32 8.53 -10.84
C SER A 154 14.53 9.34 -9.79
N GLY A 155 14.86 9.20 -8.50
CA GLY A 155 14.13 9.83 -7.39
C GLY A 155 12.81 9.14 -7.00
N GLY A 156 12.48 8.02 -7.62
CA GLY A 156 11.30 7.20 -7.33
C GLY A 156 9.97 7.80 -7.76
N PRO A 157 8.83 7.14 -7.44
CA PRO A 157 7.48 7.59 -7.79
C PRO A 157 7.01 8.87 -7.14
N ASP A 158 7.51 9.17 -5.96
CA ASP A 158 7.06 10.31 -5.17
C ASP A 158 7.97 11.53 -5.31
N SER A 159 8.80 11.58 -6.35
CA SER A 159 9.46 12.82 -6.78
C SER A 159 8.55 13.58 -7.75
N GLU A 160 8.80 14.87 -7.92
CA GLU A 160 8.17 15.70 -8.92
C GLU A 160 8.39 15.17 -10.34
N VAL A 161 9.52 14.52 -10.61
CA VAL A 161 9.85 13.90 -11.90
C VAL A 161 9.04 12.62 -12.09
N GLY A 162 9.15 11.69 -11.15
CA GLY A 162 8.45 10.40 -11.20
C GLY A 162 6.94 10.61 -11.26
N TRP A 163 6.38 11.46 -10.40
CA TRP A 163 4.95 11.72 -10.38
C TRP A 163 4.46 12.39 -11.68
N THR A 164 5.26 13.26 -12.29
CA THR A 164 4.95 13.84 -13.61
C THR A 164 4.91 12.75 -14.69
N MET A 165 5.87 11.81 -14.70
CA MET A 165 5.85 10.66 -15.61
C MET A 165 4.60 9.80 -15.41
N TYR A 166 4.21 9.56 -14.15
CA TYR A 166 2.99 8.83 -13.82
C TYR A 166 1.73 9.51 -14.38
N LEU A 167 1.56 10.82 -14.14
CA LEU A 167 0.43 11.60 -14.65
C LEU A 167 0.40 11.63 -16.18
N PHE A 168 1.56 11.76 -16.82
CA PHE A 168 1.66 11.69 -18.27
C PHE A 168 1.24 10.31 -18.80
N GLY A 169 1.69 9.23 -18.18
CA GLY A 169 1.28 7.86 -18.51
C GLY A 169 -0.23 7.63 -18.34
N LEU A 170 -0.86 8.21 -17.31
CA LEU A 170 -2.32 8.20 -17.16
C LEU A 170 -3.02 8.94 -18.30
N LYS A 171 -2.52 10.12 -18.68
CA LYS A 171 -3.07 10.90 -19.80
C LYS A 171 -2.98 10.16 -21.13
N MET A 172 -1.87 9.46 -21.36
CA MET A 172 -1.70 8.64 -22.57
C MET A 172 -2.65 7.43 -22.57
N ARG A 173 -2.83 6.76 -21.41
CA ARG A 173 -3.82 5.69 -21.27
C ARG A 173 -5.25 6.17 -21.51
N LEU A 174 -5.62 7.35 -20.99
CA LEU A 174 -6.94 7.94 -21.22
C LEU A 174 -7.17 8.20 -22.72
N ARG A 175 -6.20 8.81 -23.41
CA ARG A 175 -6.29 9.03 -24.87
C ARG A 175 -6.45 7.73 -25.64
N MET A 176 -5.68 6.70 -25.30
CA MET A 176 -5.82 5.37 -25.89
C MET A 176 -7.25 4.83 -25.68
N MET A 177 -7.81 4.95 -24.47
CA MET A 177 -9.18 4.51 -24.20
C MET A 177 -10.22 5.31 -24.99
N GLU A 178 -10.04 6.63 -25.13
CA GLU A 178 -10.91 7.49 -25.94
C GLU A 178 -10.86 7.14 -27.44
N GLU A 179 -9.68 6.79 -27.95
CA GLU A 179 -9.50 6.33 -29.33
C GLU A 179 -10.17 4.98 -29.56
N LEU A 180 -9.97 4.02 -28.64
CA LEU A 180 -10.63 2.71 -28.70
C LEU A 180 -12.14 2.82 -28.61
N ALA A 181 -12.67 3.73 -27.77
CA ALA A 181 -14.11 3.95 -27.64
C ALA A 181 -14.76 4.55 -28.90
N LYS A 182 -13.98 5.19 -29.78
CA LYS A 182 -14.46 5.74 -31.07
C LYS A 182 -14.40 4.71 -32.20
N ASP A 183 -13.66 3.61 -32.05
CA ASP A 183 -13.59 2.55 -33.05
C ASP A 183 -14.75 1.55 -32.83
N GLU A 184 -15.87 1.81 -33.49
CA GLU A 184 -17.05 0.94 -33.44
C GLU A 184 -16.92 -0.33 -34.29
N LYS A 185 -15.87 -0.44 -35.13
CA LYS A 185 -15.76 -1.51 -36.13
C LYS A 185 -14.86 -2.65 -35.65
N THR A 186 -13.82 -2.34 -34.89
CA THR A 186 -12.89 -3.37 -34.40
C THR A 186 -13.35 -3.91 -33.04
N PRO A 187 -13.48 -5.23 -32.86
CA PRO A 187 -13.72 -5.79 -31.54
C PRO A 187 -12.64 -5.36 -30.54
N ILE A 188 -13.06 -4.90 -29.34
CA ILE A 188 -12.12 -4.46 -28.30
C ILE A 188 -11.11 -5.55 -27.92
N THR A 189 -11.49 -6.82 -28.03
CA THR A 189 -10.63 -7.99 -27.74
C THR A 189 -9.49 -8.17 -28.73
N GLU A 190 -9.56 -7.60 -29.94
CA GLU A 190 -8.40 -7.59 -30.86
C GLU A 190 -7.36 -6.55 -30.43
N LYS A 191 -7.81 -5.43 -29.86
CA LYS A 191 -6.94 -4.35 -29.38
C LYS A 191 -6.43 -4.61 -27.96
N LEU A 192 -7.27 -5.22 -27.13
CA LEU A 192 -7.02 -5.58 -25.73
C LEU A 192 -7.41 -7.04 -25.50
N PRO A 193 -6.57 -8.01 -25.91
CA PRO A 193 -6.84 -9.42 -25.69
C PRO A 193 -7.07 -9.75 -24.22
N PRO A 194 -8.08 -10.58 -23.89
CA PRO A 194 -8.39 -10.93 -22.51
C PRO A 194 -7.26 -11.80 -21.95
N ARG A 195 -6.62 -11.30 -20.88
CA ARG A 195 -5.62 -12.03 -20.11
C ARG A 195 -5.81 -11.77 -18.61
N PRO A 196 -5.52 -12.74 -17.73
CA PRO A 196 -5.51 -12.50 -16.30
C PRO A 196 -4.56 -11.34 -15.95
N SER A 197 -5.02 -10.39 -15.13
CA SER A 197 -4.21 -9.25 -14.71
C SER A 197 -3.21 -9.59 -13.60
N GLY A 198 -3.46 -10.67 -12.85
CA GLY A 198 -2.74 -10.97 -11.60
C GLY A 198 -3.30 -10.23 -10.37
N GLU A 199 -4.33 -9.40 -10.56
CA GLU A 199 -5.03 -8.71 -9.47
C GLU A 199 -5.88 -9.67 -8.65
N VAL A 200 -6.06 -9.36 -7.37
CA VAL A 200 -6.68 -10.24 -6.37
C VAL A 200 -8.21 -10.14 -6.29
N ILE A 201 -8.83 -9.17 -6.99
CA ILE A 201 -10.28 -8.90 -6.96
C ILE A 201 -11.09 -10.07 -7.54
N VAL A 202 -10.77 -10.50 -8.76
CA VAL A 202 -11.49 -11.60 -9.42
C VAL A 202 -11.24 -12.94 -8.70
N PRO A 203 -10.00 -13.30 -8.32
CA PRO A 203 -9.75 -14.47 -7.49
C PRO A 203 -10.52 -14.48 -6.16
N PHE A 204 -10.66 -13.32 -5.50
CA PHE A 204 -11.49 -13.19 -4.30
C PHE A 204 -12.97 -13.50 -4.58
N ILE A 205 -13.54 -12.93 -5.65
CA ILE A 205 -14.93 -13.19 -6.05
C ILE A 205 -15.14 -14.68 -6.36
N ASP A 206 -14.21 -15.29 -7.11
CA ASP A 206 -14.24 -16.72 -7.46
C ASP A 206 -14.20 -17.59 -6.20
N SER A 207 -13.36 -17.23 -5.22
CA SER A 207 -13.25 -17.93 -3.93
C SER A 207 -14.54 -17.87 -3.12
N ILE A 208 -15.18 -16.69 -3.05
CA ILE A 208 -16.43 -16.48 -2.30
C ILE A 208 -17.60 -17.21 -2.97
N ILE A 209 -17.74 -17.11 -4.30
CA ILE A 209 -18.91 -17.62 -5.03
C ILE A 209 -18.79 -19.11 -5.32
N ASN A 210 -17.63 -19.56 -5.81
CA ASN A 210 -17.42 -20.92 -6.30
C ASN A 210 -16.71 -21.82 -5.26
N ASN A 211 -16.43 -21.31 -4.06
CA ASN A 211 -15.72 -22.02 -2.99
C ASN A 211 -14.35 -22.57 -3.41
N LYS A 212 -13.71 -21.92 -4.39
CA LYS A 212 -12.34 -22.24 -4.79
C LYS A 212 -11.40 -21.64 -3.74
N LYS A 213 -10.91 -22.46 -2.82
CA LYS A 213 -10.05 -21.95 -1.74
C LYS A 213 -8.76 -21.35 -2.31
N GLU A 214 -8.51 -20.09 -2.01
CA GLU A 214 -7.28 -19.40 -2.41
C GLU A 214 -6.68 -18.59 -1.25
N LYS A 215 -5.35 -18.54 -1.20
CA LYS A 215 -4.61 -17.69 -0.25
C LYS A 215 -4.36 -16.33 -0.88
N LEU A 216 -5.01 -15.30 -0.35
CA LEU A 216 -4.88 -13.91 -0.79
C LEU A 216 -4.29 -13.05 0.32
N ILE A 217 -3.75 -11.89 -0.02
CA ILE A 217 -3.35 -10.88 0.96
C ILE A 217 -4.38 -9.76 0.91
N LEU A 218 -5.08 -9.53 2.03
CA LEU A 218 -6.25 -8.66 2.08
C LEU A 218 -6.16 -7.70 3.26
N ASN A 219 -6.79 -6.54 3.12
CA ASN A 219 -7.04 -5.61 4.23
C ASN A 219 -8.35 -5.97 4.92
N ILE A 220 -8.27 -6.53 6.12
CA ILE A 220 -9.43 -6.94 6.93
C ILE A 220 -9.21 -6.65 8.42
N PRO A 221 -10.27 -6.57 9.25
CA PRO A 221 -10.10 -6.42 10.70
C PRO A 221 -9.19 -7.49 11.30
N ASN A 222 -8.29 -7.05 12.18
CA ASN A 222 -7.21 -7.83 12.78
C ASN A 222 -7.71 -9.11 13.46
N ASN A 223 -8.74 -9.01 14.32
CA ASN A 223 -9.31 -10.14 15.06
C ASN A 223 -8.23 -11.09 15.63
N GLY A 224 -7.25 -10.53 16.35
CA GLY A 224 -6.16 -11.26 17.00
C GLY A 224 -5.09 -11.84 16.07
N ALA A 225 -5.06 -11.50 14.77
CA ALA A 225 -4.04 -12.03 13.86
C ALA A 225 -2.64 -11.49 14.15
N ILE A 226 -2.50 -10.17 14.32
CA ILE A 226 -1.29 -9.47 14.73
C ILE A 226 -1.42 -9.08 16.21
N GLU A 227 -0.53 -9.59 17.04
CA GLU A 227 -0.49 -9.27 18.46
C GLU A 227 -0.02 -7.83 18.70
N GLY A 228 -0.70 -7.11 19.60
CA GLY A 228 -0.37 -5.73 19.94
C GLY A 228 -1.13 -4.67 19.13
N LEU A 229 -2.00 -5.09 18.22
CA LEU A 229 -3.00 -4.24 17.56
C LEU A 229 -4.41 -4.61 18.03
N PRO A 230 -5.35 -3.65 18.18
CA PRO A 230 -6.75 -3.94 18.46
C PRO A 230 -7.40 -4.81 17.39
N ASP A 231 -8.48 -5.51 17.76
CA ASP A 231 -9.18 -6.44 16.86
C ASP A 231 -9.89 -5.75 15.69
N ASP A 232 -10.36 -4.53 15.90
CA ASP A 232 -11.12 -3.76 14.91
C ASP A 232 -10.23 -2.98 13.93
N VAL A 233 -8.93 -2.89 14.19
CA VAL A 233 -7.98 -2.24 13.27
C VAL A 233 -7.78 -3.13 12.06
N VAL A 234 -7.92 -2.56 10.87
CA VAL A 234 -7.67 -3.27 9.62
C VAL A 234 -6.17 -3.55 9.45
N VAL A 235 -5.82 -4.79 9.13
CA VAL A 235 -4.45 -5.23 8.85
C VAL A 235 -4.38 -5.81 7.45
N GLU A 236 -3.21 -5.75 6.81
CA GLU A 236 -2.93 -6.39 5.52
C GLU A 236 -2.14 -7.68 5.77
N ILE A 237 -2.82 -8.83 5.66
CA ILE A 237 -2.28 -10.14 6.03
C ILE A 237 -2.70 -11.23 5.04
N PRO A 238 -2.02 -12.39 5.02
CA PRO A 238 -2.48 -13.55 4.28
C PRO A 238 -3.75 -14.15 4.89
N VAL A 239 -4.70 -14.49 4.02
CA VAL A 239 -6.03 -15.02 4.35
C VAL A 239 -6.36 -16.12 3.36
N THR A 240 -6.79 -17.28 3.86
CA THR A 240 -7.42 -18.30 3.01
C THR A 240 -8.89 -17.95 2.86
N VAL A 241 -9.29 -17.62 1.63
CA VAL A 241 -10.66 -17.24 1.27
C VAL A 241 -11.39 -18.48 0.78
N GLY A 242 -12.60 -18.71 1.29
CA GLY A 242 -13.52 -19.75 0.83
C GLY A 242 -14.95 -19.22 0.78
N LYS A 243 -15.95 -20.12 0.68
CA LYS A 243 -17.36 -19.71 0.66
C LYS A 243 -17.77 -19.03 1.97
N ASP A 244 -17.91 -17.70 1.92
CA ASP A 244 -18.26 -16.84 3.06
C ASP A 244 -17.32 -16.98 4.29
N THR A 245 -16.13 -17.55 4.12
CA THR A 245 -15.14 -17.73 5.19
C THR A 245 -13.84 -17.02 4.87
N LEU A 246 -13.33 -16.25 5.84
CA LEU A 246 -11.99 -15.66 5.82
C LEU A 246 -11.14 -16.24 6.95
N GLU A 247 -10.36 -17.26 6.62
CA GLU A 247 -9.44 -17.91 7.55
C GLU A 247 -8.12 -17.11 7.59
N ARG A 248 -7.93 -16.31 8.65
CA ARG A 248 -6.74 -15.48 8.85
C ARG A 248 -5.54 -16.33 9.25
N GLU A 249 -4.38 -16.05 8.67
CA GLU A 249 -3.13 -16.63 9.20
C GLU A 249 -2.83 -16.01 10.58
N LYS A 250 -2.46 -16.84 11.56
CA LYS A 250 -1.99 -16.35 12.86
C LYS A 250 -0.56 -15.86 12.72
N ILE A 251 -0.35 -14.56 12.88
CA ILE A 251 0.98 -13.95 12.72
C ILE A 251 1.72 -13.91 14.07
N GLY A 252 1.02 -13.53 15.15
CA GLY A 252 1.64 -13.21 16.43
C GLY A 252 2.24 -11.80 16.42
N ARG A 253 3.25 -11.56 17.23
CA ARG A 253 3.87 -10.24 17.38
C ARG A 253 4.97 -10.02 16.33
N LEU A 254 4.91 -8.89 15.62
CA LEU A 254 5.99 -8.43 14.75
C LEU A 254 7.21 -7.96 15.58
N PRO A 255 8.42 -7.87 15.00
CA PRO A 255 9.61 -7.39 15.74
C PRO A 255 9.37 -6.06 16.46
N ASN A 256 9.84 -5.95 17.69
CA ASN A 256 9.54 -4.78 18.54
C ASN A 256 9.95 -3.45 17.91
N ARG A 257 11.11 -3.41 17.22
CA ARG A 257 11.57 -2.20 16.52
C ARG A 257 10.59 -1.81 15.41
N LEU A 258 10.09 -2.79 14.66
CA LEU A 258 9.11 -2.55 13.61
C LEU A 258 7.76 -2.09 14.21
N MET A 259 7.31 -2.74 15.28
CA MET A 259 6.08 -2.34 15.98
C MET A 259 6.13 -0.90 16.47
N LEU A 260 7.18 -0.54 17.22
CA LEU A 260 7.29 0.75 17.89
C LEU A 260 7.58 1.91 16.94
N HIS A 261 8.37 1.69 15.89
CA HIS A 261 8.84 2.78 15.01
C HIS A 261 8.08 2.90 13.70
N ILE A 262 7.29 1.89 13.30
CA ILE A 262 6.58 1.89 12.02
C ILE A 262 5.10 1.58 12.19
N ILE A 263 4.76 0.40 12.71
CA ILE A 263 3.37 -0.10 12.69
C ILE A 263 2.47 0.74 13.60
N ILE A 264 2.88 0.96 14.85
CA ILE A 264 2.11 1.77 15.81
C ILE A 264 2.03 3.23 15.34
N PRO A 265 3.11 3.91 14.91
CA PRO A 265 3.00 5.26 14.36
C PRO A 265 2.09 5.37 13.12
N ARG A 266 2.14 4.40 12.20
CA ARG A 266 1.26 4.37 11.00
C ARG A 266 -0.20 4.18 11.39
N TRP A 267 -0.47 3.28 12.34
CA TRP A 267 -1.79 3.06 12.91
C TRP A 267 -2.31 4.31 13.65
N LEU A 268 -1.51 4.91 14.51
CA LEU A 268 -1.89 6.12 15.25
C LEU A 268 -2.22 7.29 14.31
N ARG A 269 -1.45 7.46 13.23
CA ARG A 269 -1.77 8.46 12.19
C ARG A 269 -3.15 8.21 11.57
N MET A 270 -3.49 6.95 11.29
CA MET A 270 -4.81 6.57 10.77
C MET A 270 -5.92 6.94 11.77
N GLU A 271 -5.73 6.64 13.07
CA GLU A 271 -6.71 7.00 14.11
C GLU A 271 -6.91 8.51 14.22
N ILE A 272 -5.83 9.30 14.17
CA ILE A 272 -5.92 10.78 14.19
C ILE A 272 -6.70 11.29 12.97
N VAL A 273 -6.44 10.74 11.79
CA VAL A 273 -7.17 11.12 10.56
C VAL A 273 -8.65 10.77 10.65
N LEU A 274 -9.00 9.57 11.14
CA LEU A 274 -10.39 9.17 11.29
C LEU A 274 -11.10 9.96 12.38
N GLN A 275 -10.44 10.25 13.51
CA GLN A 275 -11.00 11.11 14.56
C GLN A 275 -11.28 12.52 14.02
N ALA A 276 -10.29 13.15 13.37
CA ALA A 276 -10.44 14.48 12.79
C ALA A 276 -11.66 14.52 11.84
N PHE A 277 -11.77 13.53 10.95
CA PHE A 277 -12.90 13.44 10.03
C PHE A 277 -14.23 13.23 10.76
N ARG A 278 -14.34 12.27 11.69
CA ARG A 278 -15.61 11.93 12.32
C ARG A 278 -16.12 13.01 13.26
N GLU A 279 -15.20 13.61 14.03
CA GLU A 279 -15.51 14.63 15.03
C GLU A 279 -15.53 16.04 14.46
N ARG A 280 -15.22 16.18 13.15
CA ARG A 280 -15.12 17.48 12.47
C ARG A 280 -14.05 18.38 13.09
N ASP A 281 -13.03 17.77 13.68
CA ASP A 281 -12.05 18.45 14.51
C ASP A 281 -10.87 18.96 13.67
N LYS A 282 -10.91 20.25 13.35
CA LYS A 282 -9.81 20.92 12.64
C LYS A 282 -8.54 20.97 13.48
N LYS A 283 -8.65 20.96 14.82
CA LYS A 283 -7.47 21.05 15.71
C LYS A 283 -6.62 19.80 15.66
N SER A 284 -7.20 18.62 15.46
CA SER A 284 -6.41 17.40 15.24
C SER A 284 -5.56 17.47 13.97
N ILE A 285 -6.06 18.11 12.90
CA ILE A 285 -5.26 18.37 11.69
C ILE A 285 -4.12 19.34 12.00
N LEU A 286 -4.41 20.43 12.72
CA LEU A 286 -3.43 21.41 13.18
C LEU A 286 -2.31 20.73 14.00
N LEU A 287 -2.66 19.96 15.03
CA LEU A 287 -1.71 19.26 15.89
C LEU A 287 -0.85 18.26 15.11
N MET A 288 -1.45 17.50 14.20
CA MET A 288 -0.71 16.55 13.36
C MET A 288 0.33 17.27 12.48
N LEU A 289 -0.02 18.43 11.92
CA LEU A 289 0.91 19.22 11.10
C LEU A 289 1.95 19.97 11.94
N MET A 290 1.63 20.34 13.18
CA MET A 290 2.60 20.95 14.09
C MET A 290 3.77 20.01 14.44
N GLU A 291 3.50 18.71 14.51
CA GLU A 291 4.52 17.67 14.73
C GLU A 291 5.25 17.23 13.44
N ASP A 292 4.88 17.80 12.28
CA ASP A 292 5.58 17.54 11.03
C ASP A 292 6.97 18.21 11.06
N HIS A 293 8.01 17.46 10.73
CA HIS A 293 9.40 17.93 10.74
C HIS A 293 9.67 19.10 9.78
N ARG A 294 8.76 19.38 8.83
CA ARG A 294 8.83 20.52 7.91
C ARG A 294 8.29 21.81 8.53
N THR A 295 7.49 21.71 9.58
CA THR A 295 6.86 22.86 10.23
C THR A 295 7.90 23.71 10.95
N LYS A 296 7.74 25.04 10.85
CA LYS A 296 8.62 26.07 11.42
C LYS A 296 7.90 27.02 12.37
N SER A 297 6.58 27.15 12.26
CA SER A 297 5.77 27.94 13.19
C SER A 297 4.30 27.53 13.17
N LEU A 298 3.53 27.99 14.15
CA LEU A 298 2.08 27.78 14.20
C LEU A 298 1.39 28.47 13.02
N GLU A 299 1.80 29.69 12.71
CA GLU A 299 1.22 30.52 11.65
C GLU A 299 1.38 29.88 10.27
N GLN A 300 2.49 29.18 10.03
CA GLN A 300 2.69 28.41 8.80
C GLN A 300 1.61 27.33 8.63
N VAL A 301 1.29 26.62 9.72
CA VAL A 301 0.30 25.54 9.68
C VAL A 301 -1.11 26.09 9.54
N GLU A 302 -1.44 27.14 10.30
CA GLU A 302 -2.75 27.81 10.20
C GLU A 302 -3.00 28.35 8.79
N ALA A 303 -1.99 28.99 8.19
CA ALA A 303 -2.05 29.47 6.81
C ALA A 303 -2.25 28.32 5.82
N LEU A 304 -1.49 27.23 5.95
CA LEU A 304 -1.63 26.05 5.06
C LEU A 304 -3.03 25.43 5.14
N ILE A 305 -3.60 25.31 6.34
CA ILE A 305 -4.94 24.75 6.52
C ILE A 305 -5.99 25.65 5.84
N GLU A 306 -5.92 26.98 6.03
CA GLU A 306 -6.85 27.90 5.39
C GLU A 306 -6.67 27.92 3.86
N ASP A 307 -5.42 27.89 3.37
CA ASP A 307 -5.11 27.85 1.94
C ASP A 307 -5.72 26.60 1.28
N ILE A 308 -5.62 25.42 1.91
CA ILE A 308 -6.21 24.19 1.38
C ILE A 308 -7.74 24.25 1.45
N LEU A 309 -8.32 24.64 2.59
CA LEU A 309 -9.77 24.64 2.78
C LEU A 309 -10.48 25.73 1.95
N SER A 310 -9.80 26.82 1.63
CA SER A 310 -10.34 27.91 0.81
C SER A 310 -10.37 27.62 -0.70
N GLN A 311 -9.73 26.53 -1.15
CA GLN A 311 -9.77 26.12 -2.56
C GLN A 311 -11.21 25.87 -3.04
N PRO A 312 -11.61 26.29 -4.26
CA PRO A 312 -12.99 26.21 -4.72
C PRO A 312 -13.62 24.82 -4.69
N TRP A 313 -12.80 23.77 -4.87
CA TRP A 313 -13.25 22.37 -4.85
C TRP A 313 -13.38 21.77 -3.44
N ASN A 314 -12.94 22.49 -2.39
CA ASN A 314 -12.95 22.03 -1.00
C ASN A 314 -14.08 22.61 -0.15
N GLY A 315 -15.11 23.22 -0.75
CA GLY A 315 -16.23 23.85 -0.03
C GLY A 315 -16.87 22.94 1.02
N SER A 316 -17.20 21.69 0.66
CA SER A 316 -17.77 20.72 1.61
C SER A 316 -16.81 20.33 2.73
N ALA A 317 -15.50 20.30 2.47
CA ALA A 317 -14.51 20.03 3.51
C ALA A 317 -14.39 21.22 4.48
N LYS A 318 -14.42 22.45 3.96
CA LYS A 318 -14.41 23.68 4.75
C LYS A 318 -15.64 23.80 5.65
N GLU A 319 -16.81 23.41 5.16
CA GLU A 319 -18.05 23.37 5.97
C GLU A 319 -18.06 22.23 7.00
N HIS A 320 -17.36 21.13 6.68
CA HIS A 320 -17.30 19.96 7.54
C HIS A 320 -16.49 20.24 8.81
N TYR A 321 -15.26 20.76 8.68
CA TYR A 321 -14.35 21.01 9.79
C TYR A 321 -14.69 22.30 10.55
N ARG A 322 -14.80 22.21 11.88
CA ARG A 322 -15.23 23.30 12.76
C ARG A 322 -14.08 23.93 13.53
#